data_AF-A0A960CPR6-F1
#
_entry.id   AF-A0A960CPR6-F1
#
_cell.length_a   1.000
_cell.length_b   1.000
_cell.length_c   1.000
_cell.angle_alpha   90.00
_cell.angle_beta   90.00
_cell.angle_gamma   90.00
#
_symmetry.space_group_name_H-M   'P 1'
#
loop_
_entity.id
_entity.type
_entity.pdbx_description
1 polymer ?
#
loop_
_entity_poly.entity_id
_entity_poly.type
_entity_poly.pdbx_seq_one_letter_code
_entity_poly.pdbx_strand_id
1 'polypeptide(L)'
;MAKTSKSLIDLIEIAATRHDGASGRRLAELAQRAGHDISHATLNRLRQGTYATRPSDASIRAIAYLADVSENVAFAAAGVSAPAAVVYQAPAEAQRMTTRQRKALDELIRAFAAGDTPAPGAGLDFGRLLAARERLTTALTAAGEHVAADRLVEAAREAVAGIDEVIDAVFAAASDQDPADDGSLTDFTGLSTDHPVRAVG
;
A
#
# COMPACT_ATOMS: atom_id res chain seq x y z
N MET A 1 -12.50 -13.09 -25.29
CA MET A 1 -13.75 -12.89 -24.53
C MET A 1 -13.43 -12.01 -23.34
N ALA A 2 -13.93 -10.77 -23.30
CA ALA A 2 -13.69 -9.87 -22.17
C ALA A 2 -14.46 -10.40 -20.96
N LYS A 3 -13.75 -10.77 -19.89
CA LYS A 3 -14.35 -11.20 -18.63
C LYS A 3 -14.91 -9.92 -17.99
N THR A 4 -16.22 -9.70 -18.07
CA THR A 4 -16.89 -8.65 -17.29
C THR A 4 -16.65 -8.98 -15.82
N SER A 5 -15.63 -8.37 -15.21
CA SER A 5 -15.33 -8.54 -13.81
C SER A 5 -16.45 -7.91 -13.01
N LYS A 6 -17.27 -8.74 -12.36
CA LYS A 6 -18.32 -8.30 -11.45
C LYS A 6 -17.70 -7.43 -10.35
N SER A 7 -18.37 -6.36 -9.96
CA SER A 7 -17.99 -5.53 -8.82
C SER A 7 -18.43 -6.17 -7.50
N LEU A 8 -17.90 -5.70 -6.36
CA LEU A 8 -18.40 -6.12 -5.04
C LEU A 8 -19.89 -5.80 -4.86
N ILE A 9 -20.39 -4.71 -5.45
CA ILE A 9 -21.81 -4.35 -5.44
C ILE A 9 -22.61 -5.48 -6.11
N ASP A 10 -22.19 -5.92 -7.29
CA ASP A 10 -22.87 -7.00 -8.02
C ASP A 10 -22.88 -8.31 -7.22
N LEU A 11 -21.79 -8.63 -6.52
CA LEU A 11 -21.72 -9.83 -5.68
C LEU A 11 -22.65 -9.73 -4.47
N ILE A 12 -22.81 -8.55 -3.88
CA ILE A 12 -23.76 -8.34 -2.77
C ILE A 12 -25.21 -8.45 -3.27
N GLU A 13 -25.52 -7.95 -4.46
CA GLU A 13 -26.85 -8.14 -5.06
C GLU A 13 -27.13 -9.62 -5.38
N ILE A 14 -26.15 -10.35 -5.92
CA ILE A 14 -26.26 -11.81 -6.12
C ILE A 14 -26.54 -12.52 -4.79
N ALA A 15 -25.82 -12.15 -3.73
CA ALA A 15 -26.07 -12.69 -2.39
C ALA A 15 -27.50 -12.37 -1.91
N ALA A 16 -27.96 -11.13 -2.07
CA ALA A 16 -29.32 -10.75 -1.69
C ALA A 16 -30.37 -11.59 -2.44
N THR A 17 -30.25 -11.75 -3.76
CA THR A 17 -31.15 -12.59 -4.56
C THR A 17 -31.13 -14.05 -4.12
N ARG A 18 -29.95 -14.60 -3.80
CA ARG A 18 -29.80 -15.99 -3.34
C ARG A 18 -30.49 -16.24 -2.00
N HIS A 19 -30.55 -15.23 -1.15
CA HIS A 19 -31.15 -15.31 0.20
C HIS A 19 -32.49 -14.57 0.25
N ASP A 20 -33.35 -14.78 -0.74
CA ASP A 20 -34.75 -14.28 -0.80
C ASP A 20 -34.89 -12.75 -0.66
N GLY A 21 -33.96 -11.99 -1.23
CA GLY A 21 -33.95 -10.52 -1.12
C GLY A 21 -33.48 -10.02 0.25
N ALA A 22 -32.69 -10.83 0.98
CA ALA A 22 -32.21 -10.49 2.32
C ALA A 22 -31.59 -9.08 2.39
N SER A 23 -31.93 -8.37 3.46
CA SER A 23 -31.29 -7.10 3.80
C SER A 23 -29.83 -7.30 4.22
N GLY A 24 -29.01 -6.25 4.18
CA GLY A 24 -27.59 -6.34 4.61
C GLY A 24 -27.41 -6.79 6.06
N ARG A 25 -28.40 -6.52 6.93
CA ARG A 25 -28.44 -7.08 8.30
C ARG A 25 -28.57 -8.59 8.29
N ARG A 26 -29.53 -9.11 7.52
CA ARG A 26 -29.77 -10.55 7.43
C ARG A 26 -28.61 -11.29 6.77
N LEU A 27 -27.98 -10.69 5.77
CA LEU A 27 -26.78 -11.22 5.12
C LEU A 27 -25.60 -11.29 6.10
N ALA A 28 -25.36 -10.24 6.91
CA ALA A 28 -24.33 -10.27 7.95
C ALA A 28 -24.56 -11.40 8.97
N GLU A 29 -25.79 -11.55 9.46
CA GLU A 29 -26.15 -12.65 10.38
C GLU A 29 -25.88 -14.03 9.77
N LEU A 30 -26.16 -14.21 8.48
CA LEU A 30 -25.90 -15.46 7.80
C LEU A 30 -24.40 -15.74 7.65
N ALA A 31 -23.61 -14.73 7.29
CA ALA A 31 -22.15 -14.84 7.21
C ALA A 31 -21.53 -15.16 8.57
N GLN A 32 -21.95 -14.45 9.62
CA GLN A 32 -21.46 -14.66 10.99
C GLN A 32 -21.79 -16.05 11.53
N ARG A 33 -22.99 -16.57 11.26
CA ARG A 33 -23.36 -17.96 11.60
C ARG A 33 -22.48 -19.00 10.90
N ALA A 34 -21.93 -18.66 9.75
CA ALA A 34 -20.99 -19.50 9.00
C ALA A 34 -19.51 -19.25 9.39
N GLY A 35 -19.24 -18.42 10.41
CA GLY A 35 -17.89 -18.14 10.90
C GLY A 35 -17.16 -17.01 10.16
N HIS A 36 -17.85 -16.25 9.30
CA HIS A 36 -17.28 -15.10 8.61
C HIS A 36 -17.50 -13.80 9.39
N ASP A 37 -16.44 -13.01 9.56
CA ASP A 37 -16.51 -11.71 10.22
C ASP A 37 -16.83 -10.59 9.23
N ILE A 38 -18.09 -10.14 9.23
CA ILE A 38 -18.53 -8.96 8.49
C ILE A 38 -19.69 -8.27 9.22
N SER A 39 -19.63 -6.93 9.30
CA SER A 39 -20.70 -6.13 9.88
C SER A 39 -21.76 -5.76 8.84
N HIS A 40 -23.02 -5.63 9.28
CA HIS A 40 -24.10 -5.14 8.40
C HIS A 40 -23.86 -3.73 7.87
N ALA A 41 -23.18 -2.87 8.66
CA ALA A 41 -22.82 -1.53 8.25
C ALA A 41 -21.79 -1.54 7.11
N THR A 42 -20.82 -2.46 7.17
CA THR A 42 -19.85 -2.68 6.09
C THR A 42 -20.55 -3.16 4.82
N LEU A 43 -21.43 -4.17 4.91
CA LEU A 43 -22.21 -4.66 3.76
C LEU A 43 -23.06 -3.58 3.12
N ASN A 44 -23.77 -2.78 3.92
CA ASN A 44 -24.62 -1.71 3.39
C ASN A 44 -23.82 -0.61 2.70
N ARG A 45 -22.69 -0.17 3.28
CA ARG A 45 -21.81 0.82 2.64
C ARG A 45 -21.21 0.29 1.34
N LEU A 46 -20.81 -0.98 1.31
CA LEU A 46 -20.29 -1.61 0.10
C LEU A 46 -21.35 -1.70 -0.98
N ARG A 47 -22.56 -2.14 -0.63
CA ARG A 47 -23.71 -2.21 -1.54
C ARG A 47 -24.08 -0.86 -2.14
N GLN A 48 -23.95 0.22 -1.36
CA GLN A 48 -24.21 1.60 -1.79
C GLN A 48 -23.05 2.21 -2.58
N GLY A 49 -21.89 1.55 -2.64
CA GLY A 49 -20.68 2.11 -3.23
C GLY A 49 -20.06 3.27 -2.43
N THR A 50 -20.47 3.49 -1.18
CA THR A 50 -20.01 4.59 -0.31
C THR A 50 -18.83 4.19 0.58
N TYR A 51 -18.35 2.96 0.46
CA TYR A 51 -17.23 2.47 1.24
C TYR A 51 -15.91 2.99 0.62
N ALA A 52 -15.41 4.10 1.17
CA ALA A 52 -14.27 4.84 0.62
C ALA A 52 -12.91 4.11 0.71
N THR A 53 -12.76 3.17 1.64
CA THR A 53 -11.50 2.43 1.84
C THR A 53 -11.56 1.04 1.24
N ARG A 54 -10.44 0.34 1.10
CA ARG A 54 -10.45 -1.05 0.67
C ARG A 54 -11.07 -1.95 1.77
N PRO A 55 -11.99 -2.88 1.44
CA PRO A 55 -12.52 -3.86 2.40
C PRO A 55 -11.44 -4.83 2.87
N SER A 56 -11.57 -5.34 4.10
CA SER A 56 -10.66 -6.37 4.61
C SER A 56 -10.81 -7.69 3.86
N ASP A 57 -9.74 -8.49 3.81
CA ASP A 57 -9.76 -9.84 3.24
C ASP A 57 -10.87 -10.71 3.85
N ALA A 58 -11.10 -10.59 5.16
CA ALA A 58 -12.20 -11.27 5.86
C ALA A 58 -13.58 -10.87 5.30
N SER A 59 -13.79 -9.58 5.05
CA SER A 59 -15.04 -9.07 4.46
C SER A 59 -15.22 -9.58 3.02
N ILE A 60 -14.14 -9.59 2.22
CA ILE A 60 -14.17 -10.09 0.83
C ILE A 60 -14.51 -11.58 0.80
N ARG A 61 -13.91 -12.39 1.69
CA ARG A 61 -14.25 -13.81 1.83
C ARG A 61 -15.69 -14.04 2.28
N ALA A 62 -16.20 -13.20 3.19
CA ALA A 62 -17.61 -13.26 3.60
C ALA A 62 -18.56 -13.02 2.43
N ILE A 63 -18.26 -12.04 1.57
CA ILE A 63 -19.04 -11.76 0.36
C ILE A 63 -18.95 -12.93 -0.64
N ALA A 64 -17.76 -13.53 -0.80
CA ALA A 64 -17.57 -14.72 -1.63
C ALA A 64 -18.48 -15.88 -1.19
N TYR A 65 -18.50 -16.14 0.11
CA TYR A 65 -19.37 -17.15 0.73
C TYR A 65 -20.86 -16.85 0.52
N LEU A 66 -21.29 -15.61 0.80
CA LEU A 66 -22.70 -15.22 0.68
C LEU A 66 -23.22 -15.31 -0.76
N ALA A 67 -22.39 -14.96 -1.73
CA ALA A 67 -22.71 -14.98 -3.15
C ALA A 67 -22.47 -16.36 -3.82
N ASP A 68 -21.91 -17.33 -3.09
CA ASP A 68 -21.52 -18.66 -3.59
C ASP A 68 -20.58 -18.59 -4.80
N VAL A 69 -19.55 -17.75 -4.68
CA VAL A 69 -18.48 -17.61 -5.68
C VAL A 69 -17.13 -17.93 -5.06
N SER A 70 -16.15 -18.31 -5.89
CA SER A 70 -14.77 -18.52 -5.43
C SER A 70 -14.16 -17.24 -4.85
N GLU A 71 -13.29 -17.35 -3.84
CA GLU A 71 -12.56 -16.20 -3.27
C GLU A 71 -11.86 -15.37 -4.35
N ASN A 72 -11.21 -16.01 -5.33
CA ASN A 72 -10.54 -15.33 -6.45
C ASN A 72 -11.45 -14.35 -7.21
N VAL A 73 -12.74 -14.67 -7.36
CA VAL A 73 -13.71 -13.79 -8.02
C VAL A 73 -14.04 -12.60 -7.12
N ALA A 74 -14.20 -12.80 -5.82
CA ALA A 74 -14.49 -11.73 -4.87
C ALA A 74 -13.30 -10.78 -4.68
N PHE A 75 -12.08 -11.31 -4.61
CA PHE A 75 -10.86 -10.49 -4.56
C PHE A 75 -10.67 -9.69 -5.86
N ALA A 76 -10.87 -10.32 -7.03
CA ALA A 76 -10.85 -9.60 -8.30
C ALA A 76 -11.94 -8.51 -8.39
N ALA A 77 -13.14 -8.77 -7.86
CA ALA A 77 -14.23 -7.80 -7.76
C ALA A 77 -13.90 -6.61 -6.83
N ALA A 78 -12.99 -6.83 -5.87
CA ALA A 78 -12.43 -5.80 -5.00
C ALA A 78 -11.17 -5.14 -5.58
N GLY A 79 -10.77 -5.48 -6.82
CA GLY A 79 -9.61 -4.93 -7.51
C GLY A 79 -8.26 -5.47 -7.03
N VAL A 80 -8.23 -6.62 -6.35
CA VAL A 80 -7.07 -7.07 -5.60
C VAL A 80 -6.78 -8.55 -5.85
N SER A 81 -5.51 -8.94 -5.73
CA SER A 81 -5.15 -10.35 -5.84
C SER A 81 -5.55 -11.11 -4.57
N ALA A 82 -6.11 -12.29 -4.73
CA ALA A 82 -6.41 -13.17 -3.60
C ALA A 82 -5.11 -13.60 -2.91
N PRO A 83 -5.09 -13.69 -1.57
CA PRO A 83 -3.96 -14.27 -0.86
C PRO A 83 -3.65 -15.68 -1.37
N ALA A 84 -2.36 -15.99 -1.53
CA ALA A 84 -1.95 -17.34 -1.90
C ALA A 84 -2.42 -18.37 -0.85
N ALA A 85 -2.83 -19.55 -1.32
CA ALA A 85 -3.27 -20.62 -0.43
C ALA A 85 -2.15 -21.10 0.52
N VAL A 86 -0.90 -20.99 0.09
CA VAL A 86 0.27 -21.27 0.91
C VAL A 86 0.76 -19.96 1.52
N VAL A 87 0.68 -19.86 2.84
CA VAL A 87 1.21 -18.71 3.59
C VAL A 87 2.72 -18.65 3.40
N TYR A 88 3.22 -17.48 3.00
CA TYR A 88 4.66 -17.26 2.93
C TYR A 88 5.29 -17.42 4.32
N GLN A 89 6.20 -18.39 4.43
CA GLN A 89 7.00 -18.59 5.62
C GLN A 89 8.41 -18.06 5.32
N ALA A 90 8.84 -17.09 6.12
CA ALA A 90 10.19 -16.56 5.98
C ALA A 90 11.21 -17.69 6.26
N PRO A 91 12.31 -17.74 5.49
CA PRO A 91 13.36 -18.74 5.71
C PRO A 91 14.03 -18.53 7.08
N ALA A 92 14.60 -19.59 7.65
CA ALA A 92 15.16 -19.56 9.01
C ALA A 92 16.25 -18.49 9.18
N GLU A 93 16.97 -18.17 8.11
CA GLU A 93 17.98 -17.12 8.02
C GLU A 93 17.43 -15.74 8.39
N ALA A 94 16.14 -15.47 8.15
CA ALA A 94 15.49 -14.20 8.48
C ALA A 94 15.55 -13.89 9.99
N GLN A 95 15.69 -14.92 10.83
CA GLN A 95 15.82 -14.73 12.29
C GLN A 95 17.16 -14.10 12.71
N ARG A 96 18.17 -14.10 11.83
CA ARG A 96 19.44 -13.40 12.08
C ARG A 96 19.38 -11.91 11.73
N MET A 97 18.28 -11.45 11.13
CA MET A 97 18.13 -10.06 10.71
C MET A 97 17.94 -9.13 11.91
N THR A 98 18.66 -8.01 11.88
CA THR A 98 18.43 -6.91 12.80
C THR A 98 17.02 -6.32 12.61
N THR A 99 16.52 -5.62 13.63
CA THR A 99 15.21 -4.93 13.56
C THR A 99 15.12 -3.99 12.37
N ARG A 100 16.20 -3.25 12.05
CA ARG A 100 16.24 -2.33 10.92
C ARG A 100 16.10 -3.05 9.58
N GLN A 101 16.77 -4.19 9.42
CA GLN A 101 16.69 -5.01 8.20
C GLN A 101 15.30 -5.62 8.03
N ARG A 102 14.68 -6.11 9.12
CA ARG A 102 13.29 -6.63 9.07
C ARG A 102 12.31 -5.55 8.63
N LYS A 103 12.41 -4.34 9.22
CA LYS A 103 11.59 -3.21 8.81
C LYS A 103 11.78 -2.84 7.33
N ALA A 104 13.03 -2.83 6.83
CA ALA A 104 13.29 -2.57 5.42
C ALA A 104 12.66 -3.64 4.49
N LEU A 105 12.71 -4.91 4.89
CA LEU A 105 12.07 -6.00 4.15
C LEU A 105 10.53 -5.89 4.19
N ASP A 106 9.95 -5.53 5.34
CA ASP A 106 8.51 -5.33 5.48
C ASP A 106 8.01 -4.19 4.56
N GLU A 107 8.76 -3.09 4.47
CA GLU A 107 8.43 -2.00 3.54
C GLU A 107 8.56 -2.44 2.07
N LEU A 108 9.59 -3.22 1.72
CA LEU A 108 9.73 -3.79 0.37
C LEU A 108 8.54 -4.69 0.01
N ILE A 109 8.13 -5.57 0.93
CA ILE A 109 6.95 -6.44 0.74
C ILE A 109 5.69 -5.59 0.56
N ARG A 110 5.50 -4.55 1.38
CA ARG A 110 4.35 -3.65 1.27
C ARG A 110 4.30 -2.95 -0.09
N ALA A 111 5.44 -2.46 -0.58
CA ALA A 111 5.55 -1.84 -1.90
C ALA A 111 5.10 -2.80 -3.01
N PHE A 112 5.61 -4.04 -3.03
CA PHE A 112 5.19 -5.05 -4.00
C PHE A 112 3.70 -5.43 -3.88
N ALA A 113 3.16 -5.47 -2.66
CA ALA A 113 1.78 -5.90 -2.39
C ALA A 113 0.73 -4.81 -2.65
N ALA A 114 1.10 -3.53 -2.58
CA ALA A 114 0.20 -2.41 -2.85
C ALA A 114 -0.29 -2.38 -4.31
N GLY A 115 0.33 -3.15 -5.21
CA GLY A 115 0.03 -3.05 -6.63
C GLY A 115 0.60 -1.78 -7.26
N ASP A 116 1.28 -0.95 -6.46
CA ASP A 116 2.42 -0.16 -6.92
C ASP A 116 3.45 -1.16 -7.42
N THR A 117 3.24 -1.65 -8.65
CA THR A 117 4.39 -1.86 -9.51
C THR A 117 5.08 -0.52 -9.44
N PRO A 118 6.26 -0.38 -8.80
CA PRO A 118 6.97 0.88 -8.92
C PRO A 118 7.02 1.10 -10.41
N ALA A 119 6.38 2.18 -10.88
CA ALA A 119 6.46 2.56 -12.28
C ALA A 119 7.93 2.36 -12.64
N PRO A 120 8.27 1.50 -13.62
CA PRO A 120 9.62 1.00 -13.83
C PRO A 120 10.54 2.20 -13.69
N GLY A 121 11.35 2.19 -12.62
CA GLY A 121 11.76 3.39 -11.88
C GLY A 121 11.86 4.60 -12.79
N ALA A 122 11.06 5.64 -12.52
CA ALA A 122 11.20 6.91 -13.21
C ALA A 122 12.68 7.32 -13.17
N GLY A 123 13.41 7.08 -14.27
CA GLY A 123 14.78 7.52 -14.50
C GLY A 123 15.89 7.07 -13.54
N LEU A 124 15.71 6.10 -12.62
CA LEU A 124 16.78 5.73 -11.67
C LEU A 124 17.90 4.91 -12.34
N ASP A 125 18.97 5.58 -12.77
CA ASP A 125 20.17 4.95 -13.34
C ASP A 125 21.12 4.44 -12.24
N PHE A 126 20.73 3.34 -11.59
CA PHE A 126 21.58 2.61 -10.65
C PHE A 126 22.87 2.07 -11.32
N GLY A 127 22.89 1.93 -12.65
CA GLY A 127 24.06 1.49 -13.40
C GLY A 127 25.19 2.52 -13.36
N ARG A 128 24.85 3.81 -13.54
CA ARG A 128 25.81 4.92 -13.41
C ARG A 128 26.39 5.01 -12.00
N LEU A 129 25.56 4.85 -10.97
CA LEU A 129 26.01 4.88 -9.57
C LEU A 129 26.96 3.72 -9.25
N LEU A 130 26.66 2.51 -9.73
CA LEU A 130 27.53 1.35 -9.54
C LEU A 130 28.89 1.56 -10.24
N ALA A 131 28.89 2.09 -11.46
CA ALA A 131 30.11 2.40 -12.18
C ALA A 131 30.96 3.49 -11.48
N ALA A 132 30.33 4.53 -10.92
CA ALA A 132 31.03 5.54 -10.14
C ALA A 132 31.67 4.95 -8.86
N ARG A 133 30.96 4.04 -8.17
CA ARG A 133 31.50 3.30 -7.01
C ARG A 133 32.71 2.44 -7.38
N GLU A 134 32.67 1.76 -8.52
CA GLU A 134 33.80 0.94 -9.00
C GLU A 134 35.03 1.79 -9.32
N ARG A 135 34.85 2.96 -9.96
CA ARG A 135 35.95 3.92 -10.21
C ARG A 135 36.53 4.47 -8.92
N LEU A 136 35.69 4.81 -7.94
CA LEU A 136 36.12 5.26 -6.62
C LEU A 136 36.92 4.17 -5.89
N THR A 137 36.44 2.93 -5.92
CA THR A 137 37.12 1.79 -5.31
C THR A 137 38.49 1.57 -5.96
N THR A 138 38.55 1.64 -7.29
CA THR A 138 39.79 1.52 -8.06
C THR A 138 40.78 2.62 -7.68
N ALA A 139 40.33 3.87 -7.60
CA ALA A 139 41.16 5.01 -7.23
C ALA A 139 41.67 4.92 -5.77
N LEU A 140 40.84 4.45 -4.84
CA LEU A 140 41.23 4.22 -3.44
C LEU A 140 42.34 3.15 -3.32
N THR A 141 42.27 2.10 -4.14
CA THR A 141 43.27 1.01 -4.11
C THR A 141 44.57 1.34 -4.84
N ALA A 142 44.58 2.35 -5.71
CA ALA A 142 45.73 2.74 -6.51
C ALA A 142 46.76 3.61 -5.74
N ALA A 143 46.85 3.49 -4.41
CA ALA A 143 47.58 4.41 -3.55
C ALA A 143 49.08 4.50 -3.89
N GLY A 144 49.45 5.59 -4.59
CA GLY A 144 50.82 6.02 -4.86
C GLY A 144 50.84 7.16 -5.89
N GLU A 145 51.42 8.31 -5.51
CA GLU A 145 51.60 9.56 -6.29
C GLU A 145 50.41 10.54 -6.39
N HIS A 146 50.73 11.82 -6.60
CA HIS A 146 49.77 12.94 -6.73
C HIS A 146 48.71 12.70 -7.81
N VAL A 147 49.06 11.97 -8.88
CA VAL A 147 48.14 11.57 -9.95
C VAL A 147 47.04 10.62 -9.43
N ALA A 148 47.32 9.81 -8.40
CA ALA A 148 46.31 8.98 -7.75
C ALA A 148 45.35 9.80 -6.87
N ALA A 149 45.84 10.90 -6.27
CA ALA A 149 45.01 11.82 -5.48
C ALA A 149 44.00 12.57 -6.37
N ASP A 150 44.43 13.08 -7.52
CA ASP A 150 43.52 13.77 -8.45
C ASP A 150 42.45 12.81 -9.02
N ARG A 151 42.83 11.59 -9.39
CA ARG A 151 41.88 10.56 -9.82
C ARG A 151 40.88 10.16 -8.73
N LEU A 152 41.33 10.12 -7.47
CA LEU A 152 40.48 9.83 -6.34
C LEU A 152 39.45 10.94 -6.11
N VAL A 153 39.88 12.21 -6.22
CA VAL A 153 38.98 13.37 -6.10
C VAL A 153 37.92 13.37 -7.20
N GLU A 154 38.31 13.09 -8.45
CA GLU A 154 37.37 13.00 -9.57
C GLU A 154 36.38 11.84 -9.40
N ALA A 155 36.87 10.65 -9.03
CA ALA A 155 35.99 9.51 -8.79
C ALA A 155 35.03 9.74 -7.60
N ALA A 156 35.47 10.48 -6.57
CA ALA A 156 34.61 10.87 -5.46
C ALA A 156 33.52 11.86 -5.88
N ARG A 157 33.85 12.85 -6.73
CA ARG A 157 32.87 13.80 -7.29
C ARG A 157 31.82 13.09 -8.16
N GLU A 158 32.24 12.17 -9.01
CA GLU A 158 31.32 11.35 -9.81
C GLU A 158 30.37 10.52 -8.94
N ALA A 159 30.89 9.92 -7.87
CA ALA A 159 30.07 9.14 -6.94
C ALA A 159 29.05 10.01 -6.19
N VAL A 160 29.45 11.20 -5.73
CA VAL A 160 28.55 12.16 -5.08
C VAL A 160 27.46 12.61 -6.05
N ALA A 161 27.81 13.00 -7.27
CA ALA A 161 26.83 13.41 -8.27
C ALA A 161 25.82 12.31 -8.61
N GLY A 162 26.27 11.05 -8.72
CA GLY A 162 25.36 9.91 -8.92
C GLY A 162 24.46 9.64 -7.71
N ILE A 163 24.93 9.90 -6.49
CA ILE A 163 24.10 9.81 -5.28
C ILE A 163 23.04 10.91 -5.27
N ASP A 164 23.42 12.14 -5.57
CA ASP A 164 22.52 13.29 -5.60
C ASP A 164 21.42 13.11 -6.66
N GLU A 165 21.77 12.65 -7.86
CA GLU A 165 20.79 12.34 -8.91
C GLU A 165 19.77 11.27 -8.49
N VAL A 166 20.22 10.21 -7.80
CA VAL A 166 19.33 9.16 -7.27
C VAL A 166 18.44 9.72 -6.15
N ILE A 167 18.99 10.56 -5.28
CA ILE A 167 18.25 11.22 -4.21
C ILE A 167 17.14 12.11 -4.80
N ASP A 168 17.48 12.97 -5.75
CA ASP A 168 16.54 13.89 -6.40
C ASP A 168 15.42 13.13 -7.12
N ALA A 169 15.75 12.06 -7.84
CA ALA A 169 14.77 11.24 -8.52
C ALA A 169 13.84 10.48 -7.55
N VAL A 170 14.36 10.01 -6.41
CA VAL A 170 13.54 9.39 -5.35
C VAL A 170 12.59 10.40 -4.72
N PHE A 171 13.05 11.63 -4.44
CA PHE A 171 12.21 12.68 -3.86
C PHE A 171 11.18 13.23 -4.86
N ALA A 172 11.54 13.40 -6.13
CA ALA A 172 10.59 13.79 -7.18
C ALA A 172 9.48 12.74 -7.36
N ALA A 173 9.84 11.45 -7.38
CA ALA A 173 8.87 10.35 -7.46
C ALA A 173 7.95 10.29 -6.23
N ALA A 174 8.41 10.73 -5.05
CA ALA A 174 7.58 10.82 -3.85
C ALA A 174 6.63 12.04 -3.86
N SER A 175 7.02 13.14 -4.51
CA SER A 175 6.17 14.34 -4.65
C SER A 175 5.07 14.21 -5.70
N ASP A 176 5.28 13.44 -6.76
CA ASP A 176 4.26 13.17 -7.78
C ASP A 176 3.15 12.22 -7.29
N GLN A 177 3.33 11.58 -6.12
CA GLN A 177 2.34 10.72 -5.47
C GLN A 177 1.38 11.46 -4.52
N ASP A 178 1.40 12.79 -4.49
CA ASP A 178 0.48 13.61 -3.68
C ASP A 178 -0.72 14.06 -4.54
N PRO A 179 -1.87 13.34 -4.54
CA PRO A 179 -3.10 13.92 -5.06
C PRO A 179 -3.49 15.04 -4.10
N ALA A 180 -3.35 16.28 -4.58
CA ALA A 180 -3.85 17.51 -3.98
C ALA A 180 -5.05 17.24 -3.04
N ASP A 181 -4.78 17.35 -1.75
CA ASP A 181 -5.79 17.50 -0.71
C ASP A 181 -6.45 18.88 -0.93
N ASP A 182 -7.38 18.96 -1.88
CA ASP A 182 -8.30 20.10 -2.01
C ASP A 182 -9.40 19.96 -0.94
N GLY A 183 -8.95 20.11 0.31
CA GLY A 183 -9.77 20.26 1.50
C GLY A 183 -9.65 21.69 1.98
N SER A 184 -10.25 22.61 1.22
CA SER A 184 -10.47 24.03 1.56
C SER A 184 -10.55 24.32 3.06
N LEU A 185 -9.44 24.80 3.63
CA LEU A 185 -9.34 25.42 4.94
C LEU A 185 -9.95 26.83 4.91
N THR A 186 -11.27 26.94 4.94
CA THR A 186 -11.96 28.19 5.31
C THR A 186 -13.33 27.89 5.94
N ASP A 187 -13.37 27.76 7.26
CA ASP A 187 -14.26 28.55 8.13
C ASP A 187 -14.03 28.16 9.59
N PHE A 188 -12.98 28.75 10.17
CA PHE A 188 -12.78 28.81 11.61
C PHE A 188 -12.97 30.26 12.07
N THR A 189 -14.23 30.70 12.16
CA THR A 189 -14.60 31.87 12.96
C THR A 189 -15.90 31.60 13.69
N GLY A 190 -15.79 31.30 14.97
CA GLY A 190 -16.92 31.07 15.87
C GLY A 190 -16.50 30.99 17.34
N LEU A 191 -15.56 31.85 17.76
CA LEU A 191 -15.38 32.18 19.18
C LEU A 191 -16.64 32.94 19.63
N SER A 192 -17.57 32.24 20.28
CA SER A 192 -18.53 32.88 21.17
C SER A 192 -18.38 32.25 22.55
N THR A 193 -17.71 33.01 23.40
CA THR A 193 -17.68 32.82 24.85
C THR A 193 -19.10 32.95 25.38
N ASP A 194 -19.66 31.87 25.93
CA ASP A 194 -20.67 32.04 26.97
C ASP A 194 -20.58 30.92 28.00
N HIS A 195 -20.12 31.31 29.18
CA HIS A 195 -20.20 30.54 30.41
C HIS A 195 -21.64 30.63 30.94
N PRO A 196 -22.19 29.52 31.45
CA PRO A 196 -23.01 29.64 32.64
C PRO A 196 -22.42 28.83 33.79
N VAL A 197 -22.13 29.57 34.86
CA VAL A 197 -21.84 29.10 36.21
C VAL A 197 -22.95 28.13 36.64
N ARG A 198 -22.59 26.88 36.96
CA ARG A 198 -23.49 25.94 37.61
C ARG A 198 -23.15 25.90 39.10
N ALA A 199 -24.07 26.45 39.89
CA ALA A 199 -24.04 26.45 41.35
C ALA A 199 -24.04 25.00 41.89
N VAL A 200 -23.19 24.77 42.88
CA VAL A 200 -23.20 23.59 43.74
C VAL A 200 -24.31 23.77 44.76
N GLY A 201 -25.20 22.79 44.82
CA GLY A 201 -26.09 22.49 45.93
C GLY A 201 -25.88 21.04 46.32
#